data_AF-A0A1V6DYI9-F1
#
_entry.id   AF-A0A1V6DYI9-F1
#
_cell.length_a   1.000
_cell.length_b   1.000
_cell.length_c   1.000
_cell.angle_alpha   90.00
_cell.angle_beta   90.00
_cell.angle_gamma   90.00
#
_symmetry.space_group_name_H-M   'P 1'
#
loop_
_entity.id
_entity.type
_entity.pdbx_description
1 polymer ?
#
loop_
_entity_poly.entity_id
_entity_poly.type
_entity_poly.pdbx_seq_one_letter_code
_entity_poly.pdbx_strand_id
1 'polypeptide(L)'
;MFVKFIFSKQQIDKYFQAAERDLFLAANKEPEIKFQFSYNSLLKLAQAVCAKQNLRVKARTGHHMVLFDKCAELLDDRKIAAVAQAMRDKRNRDLYDGGTIITIKEAETYYIFIKDLVKRVKSYLNSRLIK
;
A
#
# COMPACT_ATOMS: atom_id res chain seq x y z
N MET A 1 -2.05 -0.72 -16.57
CA MET A 1 -2.92 0.26 -17.25
C MET A 1 -4.11 0.60 -16.35
N PHE A 2 -4.42 1.89 -16.23
CA PHE A 2 -5.59 2.41 -15.50
C PHE A 2 -6.73 2.71 -16.45
N VAL A 3 -7.95 2.67 -15.93
CA VAL A 3 -9.13 3.23 -16.58
C VAL A 3 -9.83 4.21 -15.66
N LYS A 4 -10.58 5.12 -16.27
CA LYS A 4 -11.45 6.00 -15.52
C LYS A 4 -12.64 5.22 -14.99
N PHE A 5 -12.89 5.36 -13.70
CA PHE A 5 -14.04 4.81 -12.99
C PHE A 5 -14.40 5.78 -11.86
N ILE A 6 -15.65 6.21 -11.79
CA ILE A 6 -16.10 7.15 -10.76
C ILE A 6 -16.33 6.35 -9.48
N PHE A 7 -15.48 6.56 -8.48
CA PHE A 7 -15.65 5.94 -7.17
C PHE A 7 -16.52 6.82 -6.27
N SER A 8 -17.45 6.21 -5.55
CA SER A 8 -18.14 6.90 -4.47
C SER A 8 -17.20 7.15 -3.29
N LYS A 9 -17.46 8.19 -2.49
CA LYS A 9 -16.71 8.44 -1.26
C LYS A 9 -16.68 7.21 -0.34
N GLN A 10 -17.81 6.52 -0.22
CA GLN A 10 -17.92 5.29 0.57
C GLN A 10 -17.01 4.16 0.05
N GLN A 11 -16.83 4.02 -1.26
CA GLN A 11 -15.91 3.03 -1.83
C GLN A 11 -14.45 3.36 -1.51
N ILE A 12 -14.07 4.63 -1.65
CA ILE A 12 -12.72 5.11 -1.28
C ILE A 12 -12.46 4.87 0.21
N ASP A 13 -13.45 5.19 1.06
CA ASP A 13 -13.34 5.00 2.51
C ASP A 13 -13.21 3.54 2.90
N LYS A 14 -13.91 2.63 2.22
CA LYS A 14 -13.74 1.18 2.45
C LYS A 14 -12.31 0.70 2.17
N TYR A 15 -11.65 1.21 1.12
CA TYR A 15 -10.25 0.88 0.87
C TYR A 15 -9.34 1.41 1.97
N PHE A 16 -9.53 2.66 2.38
CA PHE A 16 -8.73 3.27 3.44
C PHE A 16 -8.93 2.58 4.79
N GLN A 17 -10.18 2.30 5.19
CA GLN A 17 -10.50 1.56 6.42
C GLN A 17 -9.91 0.16 6.42
N ALA A 18 -9.94 -0.53 5.27
CA ALA A 18 -9.32 -1.84 5.15
C ALA A 18 -7.78 -1.76 5.29
N ALA A 19 -7.15 -0.67 4.81
CA ALA A 19 -5.73 -0.42 5.03
C ALA A 19 -5.41 -0.12 6.51
N GLU A 20 -6.25 0.64 7.20
CA GLU A 20 -6.12 0.91 8.65
C GLU A 20 -6.23 -0.39 9.46
N ARG A 21 -7.19 -1.26 9.10
CA ARG A 21 -7.35 -2.58 9.74
C ARG A 21 -6.11 -3.45 9.56
N ASP A 22 -5.53 -3.48 8.36
CA ASP A 22 -4.28 -4.23 8.14
C ASP A 22 -3.13 -3.63 8.96
N LEU A 23 -2.98 -2.31 9.01
CA LEU A 23 -1.94 -1.67 9.82
C LEU A 23 -2.10 -2.01 11.31
N PHE A 24 -3.34 -2.08 11.81
CA PHE A 24 -3.62 -2.53 13.18
C PHE A 24 -3.12 -3.96 13.41
N LEU A 25 -3.41 -4.89 12.48
CA LEU A 25 -2.93 -6.27 12.55
C LEU A 25 -1.40 -6.36 12.41
N ALA A 26 -0.78 -5.43 11.67
CA ALA A 26 0.67 -5.36 11.51
C ALA A 26 1.41 -4.99 12.80
N ALA A 27 0.73 -4.47 13.83
CA ALA A 27 1.33 -4.21 15.15
C ALA A 27 1.66 -5.50 15.95
N ASN A 28 1.59 -6.67 15.31
CA ASN A 28 1.97 -7.97 15.86
C ASN A 28 3.47 -8.04 16.21
N LYS A 29 3.86 -8.94 17.13
CA LYS A 29 5.27 -9.18 17.45
C LYS A 29 5.98 -10.04 16.41
N GLU A 30 5.26 -10.93 15.74
CA GLU A 30 5.84 -11.84 14.76
C GLU A 30 6.21 -11.10 13.46
N PRO A 31 7.48 -11.13 13.02
CA PRO A 31 7.96 -10.35 11.87
C PRO A 31 7.23 -10.65 10.58
N GLU A 32 6.89 -11.91 10.33
CA GLU A 32 6.17 -12.35 9.14
C GLU A 32 4.75 -11.77 9.10
N ILE A 33 4.03 -11.83 10.22
CA ILE A 33 2.69 -11.26 10.35
C ILE A 33 2.76 -9.74 10.17
N LYS A 34 3.70 -9.08 10.87
CA LYS A 34 3.93 -7.64 10.74
C LYS A 34 4.20 -7.22 9.30
N PHE A 35 5.08 -7.93 8.62
CA PHE A 35 5.41 -7.67 7.23
C PHE A 35 4.24 -7.89 6.28
N GLN A 36 3.57 -9.03 6.39
CA GLN A 36 2.46 -9.41 5.52
C GLN A 36 1.32 -8.39 5.62
N PHE A 37 0.96 -7.98 6.83
CA PHE A 37 -0.07 -6.97 7.02
C PHE A 37 0.40 -5.54 6.67
N SER A 38 1.68 -5.20 6.85
CA SER A 38 2.23 -3.93 6.36
C SER A 38 2.13 -3.85 4.82
N TYR A 39 2.46 -4.92 4.11
CA TYR A 39 2.36 -4.99 2.64
C TYR A 39 0.90 -4.86 2.17
N ASN A 40 -0.01 -5.57 2.83
CA ASN A 40 -1.44 -5.50 2.51
C ASN A 40 -2.00 -4.09 2.73
N SER A 41 -1.61 -3.44 3.84
CA SER A 41 -1.98 -2.05 4.12
C SER A 41 -1.47 -1.11 3.01
N LEU A 42 -0.20 -1.24 2.60
CA LEU A 42 0.38 -0.46 1.50
C LEU A 42 -0.42 -0.58 0.20
N LEU A 43 -0.80 -1.80 -0.19
CA LEU A 43 -1.60 -2.06 -1.38
C LEU A 43 -2.96 -1.36 -1.32
N LYS A 44 -3.65 -1.46 -0.18
CA LYS A 44 -4.97 -0.85 0.01
C LYS A 44 -4.89 0.67 0.10
N LEU A 45 -3.82 1.24 0.65
CA LEU A 45 -3.55 2.68 0.60
C LEU A 45 -3.37 3.15 -0.84
N ALA A 46 -2.55 2.46 -1.64
CA ALA A 46 -2.35 2.79 -3.04
C ALA A 46 -3.67 2.72 -3.85
N GLN A 47 -4.52 1.73 -3.56
CA GLN A 47 -5.87 1.65 -4.13
C GLN A 47 -6.73 2.86 -3.75
N ALA A 48 -6.76 3.26 -2.48
CA ALA A 48 -7.54 4.42 -2.02
C ALA A 48 -7.07 5.73 -2.68
N VAL A 49 -5.74 5.93 -2.78
CA VAL A 49 -5.13 7.10 -3.44
C VAL A 49 -5.50 7.17 -4.92
N CYS A 50 -5.39 6.05 -5.64
CA CYS A 50 -5.76 5.98 -7.05
C CYS A 50 -7.28 6.17 -7.25
N ALA A 51 -8.10 5.56 -6.39
CA ALA A 51 -9.55 5.67 -6.44
C ALA A 51 -10.04 7.11 -6.26
N LYS A 52 -9.37 7.91 -5.40
CA LYS A 52 -9.64 9.35 -5.27
C LYS A 52 -9.48 10.11 -6.60
N GLN A 53 -8.60 9.66 -7.49
CA GLN A 53 -8.39 10.24 -8.81
C GLN A 53 -9.22 9.56 -9.92
N ASN A 54 -10.22 8.78 -9.53
CA ASN A 54 -11.06 7.98 -10.41
C ASN A 54 -10.26 7.00 -11.28
N LEU A 55 -9.13 6.49 -10.75
CA LEU A 55 -8.24 5.56 -11.44
C LEU A 55 -8.45 4.13 -10.93
N ARG A 56 -8.98 3.26 -11.78
CA ARG A 56 -9.11 1.82 -11.50
C ARG A 56 -8.08 1.03 -12.31
N VAL A 57 -7.31 0.17 -11.65
CA VAL A 57 -6.35 -0.70 -12.34
C VAL A 57 -7.08 -1.82 -13.11
N LYS A 58 -6.70 -2.07 -14.37
CA LYS A 58 -7.26 -3.15 -15.21
C LYS A 58 -6.36 -4.39 -15.32
N ALA A 59 -5.08 -4.27 -14.99
CA ALA A 59 -4.12 -5.35 -15.17
C ALA A 59 -4.40 -6.51 -14.19
N ARG A 60 -4.28 -7.76 -14.65
CA ARG A 60 -4.31 -8.95 -13.78
C ARG A 60 -2.91 -9.24 -13.21
N THR A 61 -1.87 -9.17 -14.03
CA THR A 61 -0.47 -9.39 -13.61
C THR A 61 0.25 -8.06 -13.41
N GLY A 62 1.08 -7.95 -12.36
CA GLY A 62 1.88 -6.74 -12.08
C GLY A 62 1.09 -5.54 -11.56
N HIS A 63 -0.19 -5.70 -11.24
CA HIS A 63 -1.09 -4.60 -10.89
C HIS A 63 -0.73 -3.89 -9.57
N HIS A 64 -0.07 -4.57 -8.64
CA HIS A 64 0.43 -3.95 -7.40
C HIS A 64 1.46 -2.85 -7.72
N MET A 65 2.45 -3.14 -8.58
CA MET A 65 3.48 -2.14 -8.93
C MET A 65 2.87 -0.93 -9.62
N VAL A 66 1.95 -1.15 -10.55
CA VAL A 66 1.23 -0.07 -11.22
C VAL A 66 0.47 0.83 -10.23
N LEU A 67 -0.10 0.24 -9.16
CA LEU A 67 -0.74 1.00 -8.08
C LEU A 67 0.28 1.77 -7.24
N PHE A 68 1.41 1.15 -6.90
CA PHE A 68 2.46 1.78 -6.09
C PHE A 68 3.12 2.95 -6.81
N ASP A 69 3.44 2.79 -8.09
CA ASP A 69 4.04 3.85 -8.92
C ASP A 69 3.10 5.04 -9.03
N LYS A 70 1.81 4.79 -9.29
CA LYS A 70 0.82 5.87 -9.36
C LYS A 70 0.56 6.51 -7.99
N CYS A 71 0.60 5.73 -6.91
CA CYS A 71 0.52 6.27 -5.55
C CYS A 71 1.72 7.19 -5.24
N ALA A 72 2.94 6.76 -5.59
CA ALA A 72 4.15 7.56 -5.44
C ALA A 72 4.09 8.88 -6.23
N GLU A 73 3.59 8.83 -7.47
CA GLU A 73 3.36 10.02 -8.30
C GLU A 73 2.33 10.97 -7.67
N LEU A 74 1.17 10.45 -7.24
CA LEU A 74 0.08 11.27 -6.70
C LEU A 74 0.39 11.88 -5.32
N LEU A 75 1.29 11.27 -4.56
CA LEU A 75 1.75 11.78 -3.26
C LEU A 75 3.11 12.49 -3.34
N ASP A 76 3.65 12.66 -4.55
CA ASP A 76 4.98 13.22 -4.83
C ASP A 76 6.09 12.63 -3.93
N ASP A 77 6.11 11.31 -3.81
CA ASP A 77 7.06 10.60 -2.96
C ASP A 77 7.52 9.28 -3.58
N ARG A 78 8.66 9.35 -4.26
CA ARG A 78 9.31 8.19 -4.89
C ARG A 78 9.75 7.12 -3.89
N LYS A 79 9.89 7.43 -2.60
CA LYS A 79 10.23 6.43 -1.58
C LYS A 79 9.13 5.36 -1.49
N ILE A 80 7.88 5.71 -1.76
CA ILE A 80 6.75 4.76 -1.77
C ILE A 80 7.01 3.64 -2.78
N ALA A 81 7.37 3.98 -4.01
CA ALA A 81 7.65 2.98 -5.05
C ALA A 81 8.88 2.12 -4.70
N ALA A 82 9.96 2.75 -4.20
CA ALA A 82 11.17 2.03 -3.79
C ALA A 82 10.90 1.03 -2.65
N VAL A 83 10.20 1.45 -1.60
CA VAL A 83 9.81 0.58 -0.48
C VAL A 83 8.88 -0.52 -0.96
N ALA A 84 7.89 -0.19 -1.79
CA ALA A 84 6.95 -1.18 -2.30
C ALA A 84 7.62 -2.26 -3.17
N GLN A 85 8.58 -1.88 -4.00
CA GLN A 85 9.40 -2.81 -4.77
C GLN A 85 10.21 -3.72 -3.85
N ALA A 86 10.91 -3.17 -2.84
CA ALA A 86 11.68 -3.94 -1.88
C ALA A 86 10.82 -4.96 -1.11
N MET A 87 9.64 -4.55 -0.63
CA MET A 87 8.68 -5.46 0.02
C MET A 87 8.16 -6.52 -0.95
N ARG A 88 7.81 -6.14 -2.19
CA ARG A 88 7.31 -7.09 -3.19
C ARG A 88 8.36 -8.15 -3.53
N ASP A 89 9.61 -7.75 -3.72
CA ASP A 89 10.69 -8.70 -4.03
C ASP A 89 10.97 -9.65 -2.87
N LYS A 90 10.93 -9.14 -1.63
CA LYS A 90 11.03 -9.98 -0.42
C LYS A 90 9.88 -10.99 -0.36
N ARG A 91 8.63 -10.55 -0.55
CA ARG A 91 7.44 -11.42 -0.56
C ARG A 91 7.51 -12.49 -1.66
N ASN A 92 8.01 -12.12 -2.85
CA ASN A 92 8.12 -13.07 -3.94
C ASN A 92 9.21 -14.11 -3.67
N ARG A 93 10.38 -13.70 -3.17
CA ARG A 93 11.44 -14.65 -2.76
C ARG A 93 10.95 -15.59 -1.68
N ASP A 94 10.27 -15.08 -0.66
CA ASP A 94 9.69 -15.88 0.42
C ASP A 94 8.78 -17.01 -0.08
N LEU A 95 7.95 -16.72 -1.08
CA LEU A 95 7.04 -17.70 -1.69
C LEU A 95 7.74 -18.84 -2.44
N TYR A 96 8.93 -18.59 -3.02
CA TYR A 96 9.62 -19.54 -3.89
C TYR A 96 10.85 -20.19 -3.25
N ASP A 97 11.44 -19.55 -2.23
CA ASP A 97 12.67 -19.99 -1.56
C ASP A 97 12.39 -20.75 -0.23
N GLY A 98 11.12 -21.01 0.09
CA GLY A 98 10.74 -21.79 1.28
C GLY A 98 10.95 -21.05 2.60
N GLY A 99 10.87 -19.72 2.60
CA GLY A 99 11.01 -18.88 3.80
C GLY A 99 12.24 -17.97 3.75
N THR A 100 12.13 -16.80 3.11
CA THR A 100 13.10 -15.73 3.38
C THR A 100 12.67 -15.06 4.68
N ILE A 101 13.25 -15.48 5.81
CA ILE A 101 12.96 -14.92 7.14
C ILE A 101 13.15 -13.41 7.09
N ILE A 102 12.05 -12.67 7.06
CA ILE A 102 12.12 -11.23 7.27
C ILE A 102 12.57 -11.01 8.71
N THR A 103 13.63 -10.23 8.87
CA THR A 103 14.14 -9.93 10.21
C THR A 103 13.17 -9.04 10.97
N ILE A 104 13.20 -9.10 12.30
CA ILE A 104 12.44 -8.18 13.17
C ILE A 104 12.69 -6.72 12.76
N LYS A 105 13.96 -6.37 12.48
CA LYS A 105 14.36 -5.01 12.10
C LYS A 105 13.77 -4.57 10.76
N GLU A 106 13.79 -5.43 9.75
CA GLU A 106 13.17 -5.14 8.45
C GLU A 106 11.65 -4.99 8.58
N ALA A 107 10.99 -5.92 9.28
CA ALA A 107 9.54 -5.86 9.51
C ALA A 107 9.13 -4.57 10.23
N GLU A 108 9.88 -4.17 11.26
CA GLU A 108 9.65 -2.92 11.98
C GLU A 108 9.86 -1.69 11.09
N THR A 109 10.90 -1.70 10.26
CA THR A 109 11.19 -0.61 9.31
C THR A 109 10.02 -0.40 8.35
N TYR A 110 9.49 -1.48 7.77
CA TYR A 110 8.32 -1.39 6.90
C TYR A 110 7.07 -0.95 7.66
N TYR A 111 6.82 -1.50 8.84
CA TYR A 111 5.67 -1.12 9.66
C TYR A 111 5.65 0.38 9.98
N ILE A 112 6.79 0.95 10.41
CA ILE A 112 6.90 2.38 10.72
C ILE A 112 6.64 3.22 9.46
N PHE A 113 7.23 2.84 8.33
CA PHE A 113 7.00 3.54 7.06
C PHE A 113 5.51 3.55 6.67
N ILE A 114 4.83 2.41 6.77
CA ILE A 114 3.40 2.30 6.45
C ILE A 114 2.54 3.06 7.47
N LYS A 115 2.90 3.04 8.75
CA LYS A 115 2.22 3.80 9.80
C LYS A 115 2.22 5.30 9.50
N ASP A 116 3.33 5.85 9.04
CA ASP A 116 3.40 7.26 8.65
C ASP A 116 2.72 7.54 7.30
N LEU A 117 2.77 6.59 6.36
CA LEU A 117 2.05 6.69 5.10
C LEU A 117 0.52 6.73 5.31
N VAL A 118 -0.04 5.96 6.24
CA VAL A 118 -1.49 6.02 6.58
C VAL A 118 -1.90 7.44 6.96
N LYS A 119 -1.12 8.13 7.79
CA LYS A 119 -1.42 9.52 8.20
C LYS A 119 -1.42 10.46 7.01
N ARG A 120 -0.42 10.34 6.13
CA ARG A 120 -0.30 11.16 4.91
C ARG A 120 -1.44 10.90 3.94
N VAL A 121 -1.80 9.63 3.73
CA VAL A 121 -2.92 9.25 2.86
C VAL A 121 -4.23 9.77 3.44
N LYS A 122 -4.44 9.73 4.76
CA LYS A 122 -5.63 10.32 5.39
C LYS A 122 -5.77 11.81 5.07
N SER A 123 -4.69 12.58 5.24
CA SER A 123 -4.65 14.00 4.88
C SER A 123 -4.90 14.20 3.38
N TYR A 124 -4.25 13.40 2.54
CA TYR A 124 -4.47 13.42 1.10
C TYR A 124 -5.93 13.14 0.75
N LEU A 125 -6.58 12.12 1.32
CA LEU A 125 -7.96 11.77 1.02
C LEU A 125 -8.97 12.84 1.45
N ASN A 126 -8.67 13.57 2.53
CA ASN A 126 -9.50 14.68 3.02
C ASN A 126 -9.27 16.01 2.29
N SER A 127 -8.16 16.16 1.55
CA SER A 127 -7.90 17.37 0.75
C SER A 127 -8.94 17.53 -0.39
N ARG A 128 -9.09 18.74 -0.93
CA ARG A 128 -9.87 18.94 -2.15
C ARG A 128 -9.18 18.23 -3.32
N LEU A 129 -9.95 17.75 -4.29
CA LEU A 129 -9.40 17.19 -5.51
C LEU A 129 -8.52 18.24 -6.19
N ILE A 130 -7.29 17.88 -6.52
CA ILE A 130 -6.46 18.65 -7.43
C ILE A 130 -7.15 18.52 -8.79
N LYS A 131 -7.61 19.65 -9.34
CA LYS A 131 -8.29 19.73 -10.64
C LYS A 131 -7.31 19.43 -11.76
#